data_AF-A0A6J3ANQ6-F1
#
_entry.id   AF-A0A6J3ANQ6-F1
#
_cell.length_a   1.000
_cell.length_b   1.000
_cell.length_c   1.000
_cell.angle_alpha   90.00
_cell.angle_beta   90.00
_cell.angle_gamma   90.00
#
_symmetry.space_group_name_H-M   'P 1'
#
loop_
_entity.id
_entity.type
_entity.pdbx_description
1 polymer ?
#
loop_
_entity_poly.entity_id
_entity_poly.type
_entity_poly.pdbx_seq_one_letter_code
_entity_poly.pdbx_strand_id
1 'polypeptide(L)'
;MPAAVDSGQRAGPSNTSDKDRDLQVLLQELCQLQAKQRRLKREVEKHKRFEDYLIKVLEKIPKGHNQGEEPEEALVEAMVEHYGRLFTVSQDIQKHVEAFSRMSQAVHQSLASLEEGHRALIPSLKIRLCQLQRRCHRKQEQWQLLERGVTYQKDTGSCNNQLLNHMQVAINHMAQQCCSPARGVPKSMGLFSQLDLIQEFMLDKMETVKFISLLKGPRVCWSGDNPKDQGLRSYPRPFRKYSKSPDSIPKTPFPRTQISERSGLY
;
A
#
# COMPACT_ATOMS: atom_id res chain seq x y z
N MET A 1 -65.26 169.41 -29.17
CA MET A 1 -65.56 168.64 -27.95
C MET A 1 -64.95 167.24 -28.10
N PRO A 2 -64.37 166.65 -27.04
CA PRO A 2 -63.00 166.12 -27.04
C PRO A 2 -62.86 164.65 -26.56
N ALA A 3 -61.59 164.22 -26.41
CA ALA A 3 -61.04 163.10 -25.62
C ALA A 3 -60.95 161.72 -26.33
N ALA A 4 -59.73 161.27 -26.70
CA ALA A 4 -58.74 160.52 -25.90
C ALA A 4 -59.00 158.99 -25.98
N VAL A 5 -58.05 158.10 -26.26
CA VAL A 5 -56.80 157.87 -25.54
C VAL A 5 -55.80 157.10 -26.42
N ASP A 6 -54.54 157.42 -26.16
CA ASP A 6 -53.29 156.76 -26.53
C ASP A 6 -53.24 155.25 -26.26
N SER A 7 -52.70 154.49 -27.21
CA SER A 7 -51.87 153.34 -26.90
C SER A 7 -50.94 153.04 -28.06
N GLY A 8 -49.75 153.64 -28.01
CA GLY A 8 -48.63 153.23 -28.84
C GLY A 8 -48.23 151.78 -28.57
N GLN A 9 -47.86 151.04 -29.61
CA GLN A 9 -46.74 150.12 -29.51
C GLN A 9 -46.12 149.88 -30.89
N ARG A 10 -44.97 150.51 -31.06
CA ARG A 10 -43.99 150.23 -32.09
C ARG A 10 -43.46 148.80 -31.89
N ALA A 11 -43.92 147.82 -32.67
CA ALA A 11 -43.24 146.53 -32.80
C ALA A 11 -42.19 146.65 -33.91
N GLY A 12 -41.04 147.23 -33.54
CA GLY A 12 -39.80 147.10 -34.29
C GLY A 12 -39.29 145.65 -34.32
N PRO A 13 -38.30 145.34 -35.16
CA PRO A 13 -37.93 143.97 -35.52
C PRO A 13 -37.26 143.25 -34.34
N SER A 14 -37.96 142.34 -33.65
CA SER A 14 -37.42 141.49 -32.59
C SER A 14 -36.98 140.11 -33.10
N ASN A 15 -36.35 140.03 -34.28
CA ASN A 15 -35.93 138.77 -34.91
C ASN A 15 -34.40 138.53 -34.91
N THR A 16 -33.62 139.42 -34.29
CA THR A 16 -32.16 139.33 -34.26
C THR A 16 -31.62 138.79 -32.93
N SER A 17 -32.27 139.09 -31.80
CA SER A 17 -31.82 138.65 -30.46
C SER A 17 -32.04 137.15 -30.17
N ASP A 18 -33.10 136.52 -30.70
CA ASP A 18 -33.36 135.09 -30.50
C ASP A 18 -32.44 134.23 -31.38
N LYS A 19 -32.17 134.67 -32.63
CA LYS A 19 -31.25 133.99 -33.54
C LYS A 19 -29.81 133.99 -33.03
N ASP A 20 -29.37 135.07 -32.39
CA ASP A 20 -28.05 135.13 -31.75
C ASP A 20 -27.95 134.17 -30.55
N ARG A 21 -29.03 134.01 -29.77
CA ARG A 21 -29.09 132.99 -28.70
C ARG A 21 -29.06 131.58 -29.27
N ASP A 22 -29.83 131.30 -30.30
CA ASP A 22 -29.85 129.99 -30.97
C ASP A 22 -28.49 129.66 -31.60
N LEU A 23 -27.84 130.63 -32.24
CA LEU A 23 -26.49 130.49 -32.78
C LEU A 23 -25.49 130.18 -31.67
N GLN A 24 -25.60 130.83 -30.52
CA GLN A 24 -24.73 130.60 -29.37
C GLN A 24 -24.96 129.22 -28.74
N VAL A 25 -26.20 128.73 -28.69
CA VAL A 25 -26.54 127.36 -28.28
C VAL A 25 -25.94 126.34 -29.25
N LEU A 26 -26.09 126.53 -30.56
CA LEU A 26 -25.53 125.64 -31.57
C LEU A 26 -23.99 125.60 -31.52
N LEU A 27 -23.33 126.73 -31.28
CA LEU A 27 -21.87 126.79 -31.09
C LEU A 27 -21.45 126.03 -29.83
N GLN A 28 -22.23 126.11 -28.75
CA GLN A 28 -21.96 125.38 -27.51
C GLN A 28 -22.16 123.87 -27.70
N GLU A 29 -23.21 123.44 -28.41
CA GLU A 29 -23.45 122.05 -28.75
C GLU A 29 -22.36 121.48 -29.66
N LEU A 30 -21.90 122.24 -30.65
CA LEU A 30 -20.82 121.84 -31.54
C LEU A 30 -19.51 121.66 -30.76
N CYS A 31 -19.22 122.57 -29.82
CA CYS A 31 -18.10 122.41 -28.88
C CYS A 31 -18.23 121.15 -28.03
N GLN A 32 -19.43 120.86 -27.50
CA GLN A 32 -19.67 119.67 -26.68
C GLN A 32 -19.56 118.36 -27.49
N LEU A 33 -20.10 118.34 -28.71
CA LEU A 33 -19.99 117.20 -29.62
C LEU A 33 -18.54 116.95 -30.00
N GLN A 34 -17.78 118.00 -30.28
CA GLN A 34 -16.35 117.88 -30.57
C GLN A 34 -15.57 117.34 -29.36
N ALA A 35 -15.94 117.74 -28.13
CA ALA A 35 -15.37 117.18 -26.91
C ALA A 35 -15.73 115.70 -26.71
N LYS A 36 -16.99 115.31 -26.95
CA LYS A 36 -17.46 113.91 -26.89
C LYS A 36 -16.77 113.03 -27.94
N GLN A 37 -16.62 113.52 -29.17
CA GLN A 37 -15.91 112.81 -30.24
C GLN A 37 -14.44 112.58 -29.86
N ARG A 38 -13.76 113.61 -29.32
CA ARG A 38 -12.39 113.48 -28.82
C ARG A 38 -12.29 112.47 -27.67
N ARG A 39 -13.25 112.44 -26.76
CA ARG A 39 -13.31 111.46 -25.66
C ARG A 39 -13.50 110.04 -26.17
N LEU A 40 -14.45 109.82 -27.09
CA LEU A 40 -14.70 108.51 -27.68
C LEU A 40 -13.47 107.98 -28.44
N LYS A 41 -12.82 108.85 -29.23
CA LYS A 41 -11.58 108.49 -29.95
C LYS A 41 -10.49 107.99 -29.00
N ARG A 42 -10.34 108.60 -27.82
CA ARG A 42 -9.37 108.16 -26.80
C ARG A 42 -9.77 106.81 -26.17
N GLU A 43 -11.05 106.59 -25.91
CA GLU A 43 -11.52 105.32 -25.36
C GLU A 43 -11.39 104.17 -26.37
N VAL A 44 -11.67 104.41 -27.65
CA VAL A 44 -11.46 103.40 -28.70
C VAL A 44 -9.98 102.99 -28.76
N GLU A 45 -9.07 103.96 -28.74
CA GLU A 45 -7.62 103.69 -28.76
C GLU A 45 -7.16 102.93 -27.51
N LYS A 46 -7.77 103.19 -26.34
CA LYS A 46 -7.51 102.47 -25.10
C LYS A 46 -7.96 101.01 -25.20
N HIS A 47 -9.15 100.75 -25.73
CA HIS A 47 -9.70 99.39 -25.87
C HIS A 47 -8.99 98.56 -26.94
N LYS A 48 -8.51 99.20 -28.01
CA LYS A 48 -7.73 98.54 -29.06
C LYS A 48 -6.48 97.83 -28.52
N ARG A 49 -5.81 98.42 -27.52
CA ARG A 49 -4.66 97.78 -26.87
C ARG A 49 -5.01 96.48 -26.15
N PHE A 50 -6.22 96.37 -25.60
CA PHE A 50 -6.70 95.15 -24.97
C PHE A 50 -7.08 94.10 -26.03
N GLU A 51 -7.71 94.52 -27.13
CA GLU A 51 -8.00 93.64 -28.27
C GLU A 51 -6.73 93.00 -28.85
N ASP A 52 -5.71 93.82 -29.13
CA ASP A 52 -4.42 93.34 -29.63
C ASP A 52 -3.74 92.36 -28.65
N TYR A 53 -3.90 92.59 -27.34
CA TYR A 53 -3.40 91.69 -26.31
C TYR A 53 -4.17 90.36 -26.28
N LEU A 54 -5.50 90.41 -26.35
CA LEU A 54 -6.35 89.22 -26.36
C LEU A 54 -6.07 88.35 -27.60
N ILE A 55 -5.87 88.95 -28.77
CA ILE A 55 -5.48 88.23 -29.98
C ILE A 55 -4.13 87.51 -29.76
N LYS A 56 -3.13 88.20 -29.21
CA LYS A 56 -1.81 87.58 -28.89
C LYS A 56 -1.93 86.43 -27.88
N VAL A 57 -2.81 86.58 -26.88
CA VAL A 57 -3.07 85.51 -25.91
C VAL A 57 -3.71 84.31 -26.61
N LEU A 58 -4.68 84.54 -27.51
CA LEU A 58 -5.33 83.49 -28.29
C LEU A 58 -4.36 82.79 -29.27
N GLU A 59 -3.39 83.52 -29.84
CA GLU A 59 -2.33 82.94 -30.67
C GLU A 59 -1.34 82.08 -29.86
N LYS A 60 -1.13 82.42 -28.58
CA LYS A 60 -0.25 81.68 -27.67
C LYS A 60 -0.91 80.44 -27.10
N ILE A 61 -2.24 80.42 -26.99
CA ILE A 61 -2.98 79.23 -26.58
C ILE A 61 -2.88 78.23 -27.74
N PRO A 62 -2.25 77.06 -27.52
CA PRO A 62 -2.27 76.00 -28.52
C PRO A 62 -3.74 75.72 -28.84
N LYS A 63 -4.14 75.86 -30.10
CA LYS A 63 -5.48 75.48 -30.52
C LYS A 63 -5.66 74.02 -30.15
N GLY A 64 -6.45 73.76 -29.11
CA GLY A 64 -6.83 72.43 -28.69
C GLY A 64 -7.37 71.67 -29.91
N HIS A 65 -6.86 70.46 -30.08
CA HIS A 65 -7.05 69.56 -31.22
C HIS A 65 -8.45 69.60 -31.82
N ASN A 66 -8.60 70.27 -32.96
CA ASN A 66 -9.77 70.10 -33.84
C ASN A 66 -9.31 69.92 -35.30
N GLN A 67 -8.15 69.32 -35.51
CA GLN A 67 -7.61 69.11 -36.86
C GLN A 67 -7.08 67.68 -36.96
N GLY A 68 -8.01 66.76 -37.27
CA GLY A 68 -7.75 65.33 -37.45
C GLY A 68 -8.85 64.46 -36.84
N GLU A 69 -10.02 64.42 -37.45
CA GLU A 69 -10.87 63.22 -37.43
C GLU A 69 -10.05 62.18 -38.22
N GLU A 70 -9.16 61.33 -37.67
CA GLU A 70 -9.24 60.32 -36.60
C GLU A 70 -7.79 59.93 -36.15
N PRO A 71 -7.49 59.16 -35.05
CA PRO A 71 -8.21 57.96 -34.63
C PRO A 71 -8.24 57.73 -33.09
N GLU A 72 -8.96 58.58 -32.36
CA GLU A 72 -9.29 58.20 -30.97
C GLU A 72 -10.12 56.91 -30.96
N GLU A 73 -10.96 56.72 -31.99
CA GLU A 73 -11.77 55.52 -32.21
C GLU A 73 -10.92 54.30 -32.62
N ALA A 74 -9.98 54.42 -33.58
CA ALA A 74 -9.11 53.27 -33.92
C ALA A 74 -8.11 52.90 -32.80
N LEU A 75 -7.70 53.86 -31.95
CA LEU A 75 -6.90 53.55 -30.76
C LEU A 75 -7.73 52.75 -29.74
N VAL A 76 -8.98 53.16 -29.51
CA VAL A 76 -9.93 52.43 -28.65
C VAL A 76 -10.23 51.05 -29.21
N GLU A 77 -10.43 50.92 -30.52
CA GLU A 77 -10.65 49.64 -31.19
C GLU A 77 -9.45 48.70 -31.02
N ALA A 78 -8.22 49.18 -31.26
CA ALA A 78 -7.01 48.39 -31.06
C ALA A 78 -6.83 47.92 -29.60
N MET A 79 -7.20 48.75 -28.62
CA MET A 79 -7.21 48.34 -27.20
C MET A 79 -8.27 47.28 -26.91
N VAL A 80 -9.50 47.46 -27.42
CA VAL A 80 -10.60 46.49 -27.26
C VAL A 80 -10.21 45.15 -27.87
N GLU A 81 -9.61 45.15 -29.06
CA GLU A 81 -9.09 43.95 -29.68
C GLU A 81 -7.98 43.28 -28.84
N HIS A 82 -7.03 44.07 -28.32
CA HIS A 82 -5.95 43.55 -27.49
C HIS A 82 -6.48 42.85 -26.24
N TYR A 83 -7.40 43.49 -25.52
CA TYR A 83 -8.03 42.89 -24.34
C TYR A 83 -8.94 41.72 -24.70
N GLY A 84 -9.62 41.75 -25.86
CA GLY A 84 -10.39 40.62 -26.36
C GLY A 84 -9.51 39.39 -26.61
N ARG A 85 -8.34 39.57 -27.25
CA ARG A 85 -7.34 38.51 -27.42
C ARG A 85 -6.80 38.02 -26.07
N LEU A 86 -6.50 38.92 -25.14
CA LEU A 86 -6.02 38.54 -23.81
C LEU A 86 -7.07 37.73 -23.03
N PHE A 87 -8.34 38.12 -23.15
CA PHE A 87 -9.45 37.45 -22.50
C PHE A 87 -9.68 36.04 -23.06
N THR A 88 -9.63 35.87 -24.38
CA THR A 88 -9.74 34.55 -25.02
C THR A 88 -8.59 33.63 -24.61
N VAL A 89 -7.35 34.12 -24.63
CA VAL A 89 -6.19 33.35 -24.14
C VAL A 89 -6.34 33.00 -22.65
N SER A 90 -6.80 33.93 -21.82
CA SER A 90 -7.04 33.69 -20.39
C SER A 90 -8.08 32.58 -20.17
N GLN A 91 -9.19 32.59 -20.91
CA GLN A 91 -10.19 31.53 -20.86
C GLN A 91 -9.64 30.18 -21.29
N ASP A 92 -8.81 30.14 -22.34
CA ASP A 92 -8.24 28.88 -22.82
C ASP A 92 -7.22 28.30 -21.85
N ILE A 93 -6.40 29.14 -21.22
CA ILE A 93 -5.51 28.74 -20.12
C ILE A 93 -6.33 28.19 -18.95
N GLN A 94 -7.42 28.86 -18.57
CA GLN A 94 -8.31 28.41 -17.49
C GLN A 94 -8.85 27.01 -17.79
N LYS A 95 -9.35 26.76 -19.02
CA LYS A 95 -9.80 25.42 -19.45
C LYS A 95 -8.69 24.38 -19.36
N HIS A 96 -7.46 24.74 -19.76
CA HIS A 96 -6.31 23.83 -19.69
C HIS A 96 -5.92 23.50 -18.24
N VAL A 97 -5.92 24.48 -17.35
CA VAL A 97 -5.66 24.28 -15.92
C VAL A 97 -6.73 23.38 -15.31
N GLU A 98 -8.00 23.59 -15.64
CA GLU A 98 -9.09 22.73 -15.18
C GLU A 98 -8.97 21.29 -15.71
N ALA A 99 -8.65 21.12 -17.00
CA ALA A 99 -8.42 19.81 -17.58
C ALA A 99 -7.23 19.09 -16.92
N PHE A 100 -6.12 19.81 -16.70
CA PHE A 100 -4.95 19.29 -16.01
C PHE A 100 -5.27 18.91 -14.56
N SER A 101 -6.06 19.72 -13.85
CA SER A 101 -6.51 19.43 -12.49
C SER A 101 -7.33 18.13 -12.43
N ARG A 102 -8.29 17.95 -13.35
CA ARG A 102 -9.08 16.72 -13.45
C ARG A 102 -8.22 15.50 -13.75
N MET A 103 -7.29 15.61 -14.69
CA MET A 103 -6.36 14.53 -15.02
C MET A 103 -5.48 14.16 -13.83
N SER A 104 -4.89 15.15 -13.16
CA SER A 104 -4.09 14.95 -11.97
C SER A 104 -4.90 14.25 -10.87
N GLN A 105 -6.13 14.68 -10.61
CA GLN A 105 -7.02 14.04 -9.65
C GLN A 105 -7.30 12.58 -10.01
N ALA A 106 -7.55 12.27 -11.30
CA ALA A 106 -7.78 10.90 -11.75
C ALA A 106 -6.55 10.00 -11.53
N VAL A 107 -5.34 10.53 -11.77
CA VAL A 107 -4.08 9.83 -11.49
C VAL A 107 -3.92 9.57 -10.00
N HIS A 108 -4.18 10.58 -9.15
CA HIS A 108 -4.10 10.42 -7.70
C HIS A 108 -5.09 9.36 -7.17
N GLN A 109 -6.32 9.35 -7.68
CA GLN A 109 -7.31 8.32 -7.34
C GLN A 109 -6.88 6.92 -7.78
N SER A 110 -6.32 6.80 -8.99
CA SER A 110 -5.82 5.54 -9.52
C SER A 110 -4.64 5.02 -8.69
N LEU A 111 -3.72 5.91 -8.31
CA LEU A 111 -2.60 5.59 -7.43
C LEU A 111 -3.09 5.13 -6.05
N ALA A 112 -4.00 5.87 -5.42
CA ALA A 112 -4.56 5.50 -4.12
C ALA A 112 -5.26 4.12 -4.17
N SER A 113 -6.00 3.83 -5.24
CA SER A 113 -6.61 2.51 -5.43
C SER A 113 -5.57 1.39 -5.59
N LEU A 114 -4.48 1.66 -6.32
CA LEU A 114 -3.39 0.69 -6.50
C LEU A 114 -2.66 0.43 -5.19
N GLU A 115 -2.36 1.49 -4.43
CA GLU A 115 -1.72 1.41 -3.11
C GLU A 115 -2.57 0.60 -2.12
N GLU A 116 -3.88 0.83 -2.09
CA GLU A 116 -4.79 0.05 -1.25
C GLU A 116 -4.83 -1.43 -1.69
N GLY A 117 -4.83 -1.68 -3.01
CA GLY A 117 -4.70 -3.02 -3.57
C GLY A 117 -3.41 -3.73 -3.11
N HIS A 118 -2.27 -3.02 -3.16
CA HIS A 118 -0.99 -3.53 -2.68
C HIS A 118 -1.02 -3.78 -1.16
N ARG A 119 -1.59 -2.86 -0.39
CA ARG A 119 -1.74 -2.97 1.07
C ARG A 119 -2.55 -4.20 1.48
N ALA A 120 -3.60 -4.54 0.73
CA ALA A 120 -4.41 -5.74 0.95
C ALA A 120 -3.71 -7.04 0.44
N LEU A 121 -3.02 -6.97 -0.69
CA LEU A 121 -2.38 -8.12 -1.32
C LEU A 121 -1.21 -8.66 -0.48
N ILE A 122 -0.36 -7.79 0.07
CA ILE A 122 0.85 -8.20 0.80
C ILE A 122 0.53 -9.13 1.98
N PRO A 123 -0.40 -8.80 2.91
CA PRO A 123 -0.81 -9.71 3.97
C PRO A 123 -1.35 -11.04 3.46
N SER A 124 -2.15 -11.02 2.38
CA SER A 124 -2.73 -12.23 1.80
C SER A 124 -1.65 -13.20 1.28
N LEU A 125 -0.61 -12.66 0.62
CA LEU A 125 0.53 -13.42 0.13
C LEU A 125 1.36 -13.96 1.29
N LYS A 126 1.61 -13.15 2.33
CA LYS A 126 2.28 -13.61 3.56
C LYS A 126 1.54 -14.77 4.21
N ILE A 127 0.21 -14.69 4.32
CA ILE A 127 -0.62 -15.77 4.85
C ILE A 127 -0.47 -17.04 4.01
N ARG A 128 -0.55 -16.95 2.68
CA ARG A 128 -0.38 -18.10 1.78
C ARG A 128 1.01 -18.71 1.88
N LEU A 129 2.06 -17.88 1.97
CA LEU A 129 3.43 -18.35 2.15
C LEU A 129 3.57 -19.14 3.46
N CYS A 130 3.06 -18.60 4.57
CA CYS A 130 3.04 -19.29 5.86
C CYS A 130 2.24 -20.60 5.82
N GLN A 131 1.16 -20.67 5.04
CA GLN A 131 0.39 -21.90 4.86
C GLN A 131 1.18 -22.95 4.07
N LEU A 132 1.84 -22.55 2.98
CA LEU A 132 2.67 -23.44 2.16
C LEU A 132 3.88 -23.95 2.94
N GLN A 133 4.57 -23.07 3.66
CA GLN A 133 5.71 -23.45 4.50
C GLN A 133 5.31 -24.47 5.57
N ARG A 134 4.16 -24.28 6.24
CA ARG A 134 3.62 -25.27 7.18
C ARG A 134 3.32 -26.61 6.52
N ARG A 135 2.78 -26.62 5.30
CA ARG A 135 2.53 -27.87 4.56
C ARG A 135 3.83 -28.59 4.19
N CYS A 136 4.84 -27.85 3.72
CA CYS A 136 6.16 -28.40 3.43
C CYS A 136 6.80 -29.00 4.68
N HIS A 137 6.76 -28.27 5.81
CA HIS A 137 7.33 -28.74 7.07
C HIS A 137 6.65 -30.02 7.55
N ARG A 138 5.32 -30.09 7.55
CA ARG A 138 4.57 -31.31 7.91
C ARG A 138 4.95 -32.50 7.03
N LYS A 139 5.08 -32.29 5.72
CA LYS A 139 5.52 -33.35 4.80
C LYS A 139 6.95 -33.79 5.12
N GLN A 140 7.85 -32.85 5.41
CA GLN A 140 9.23 -33.15 5.78
C GLN A 140 9.29 -33.98 7.07
N GLU A 141 8.51 -33.62 8.10
CA GLU A 141 8.41 -34.40 9.34
C GLU A 141 7.88 -35.81 9.07
N GLN A 142 6.87 -35.96 8.19
CA GLN A 142 6.35 -37.27 7.78
C GLN A 142 7.42 -38.11 7.07
N TRP A 143 8.20 -37.52 6.16
CA TRP A 143 9.32 -38.20 5.50
C TRP A 143 10.38 -38.64 6.50
N GLN A 144 10.77 -37.76 7.44
CA GLN A 144 11.73 -38.11 8.48
C GLN A 144 11.24 -39.21 9.43
N LEU A 145 9.93 -39.27 9.70
CA LEU A 145 9.34 -40.33 10.51
C LEU A 145 9.38 -41.67 9.76
N LEU A 146 9.01 -41.67 8.47
CA LEU A 146 9.06 -42.85 7.62
C LEU A 146 10.49 -43.38 7.48
N GLU A 147 11.46 -42.49 7.25
CA GLU A 147 12.87 -42.83 7.12
C GLU A 147 13.41 -43.47 8.40
N ARG A 148 13.05 -42.93 9.58
CA ARG A 148 13.35 -43.56 10.88
C ARG A 148 12.69 -44.93 11.05
N GLY A 149 11.47 -45.12 10.54
CA GLY A 149 10.80 -46.42 10.54
C GLY A 149 11.53 -47.45 9.68
N VAL A 150 12.00 -47.05 8.49
CA VAL A 150 12.76 -47.91 7.58
C VAL A 150 14.12 -48.29 8.19
N THR A 151 14.83 -47.37 8.84
CA THR A 151 16.10 -47.69 9.52
C THR A 151 15.89 -48.68 10.66
N TYR A 152 14.85 -48.50 11.48
CA TYR A 152 14.56 -49.39 12.60
C TYR A 152 14.21 -50.82 12.13
N GLN A 153 13.51 -50.94 11.00
CA GLN A 153 13.20 -52.23 10.38
C GLN A 153 14.47 -52.91 9.82
N LYS A 154 15.39 -52.13 9.25
CA LYS A 154 16.67 -52.62 8.72
C LYS A 154 17.57 -53.18 9.83
N ASP A 155 17.60 -52.52 10.98
CA ASP A 155 18.40 -52.96 12.13
C ASP A 155 17.83 -54.21 12.80
N THR A 156 16.49 -54.32 12.87
CA THR A 156 15.82 -55.55 13.36
C THR A 156 16.05 -56.73 12.42
N GLY A 157 16.03 -56.48 11.10
CA GLY A 157 16.39 -57.49 10.08
C GLY A 157 17.84 -57.96 10.20
N SER A 158 18.77 -57.06 10.52
CA SER A 158 20.17 -57.39 10.77
C SER A 158 20.36 -58.34 11.96
N CYS A 159 19.67 -58.09 13.08
CA CYS A 159 19.75 -58.97 14.26
C CYS A 159 19.19 -60.37 14.00
N ASN A 160 18.06 -60.47 13.30
CA ASN A 160 17.49 -61.77 12.91
C ASN A 160 18.42 -62.56 11.98
N ASN A 161 19.07 -61.88 11.03
CA ASN A 161 20.04 -62.51 10.14
C ASN A 161 21.29 -63.00 10.90
N GLN A 162 21.76 -62.24 11.89
CA GLN A 162 22.86 -62.68 12.76
C GLN A 162 22.48 -63.91 13.59
N LEU A 163 21.28 -63.93 14.17
CA LEU A 163 20.79 -65.08 14.94
C LEU A 163 20.68 -66.35 14.08
N LEU A 164 20.12 -66.23 12.87
CA LEU A 164 20.03 -67.34 11.92
C LEU A 164 21.41 -67.87 11.51
N ASN A 165 22.39 -66.98 11.29
CA ASN A 165 23.77 -67.38 11.02
C ASN A 165 24.40 -68.13 12.20
N HIS A 166 24.19 -67.68 13.43
CA HIS A 166 24.66 -68.38 14.63
C HIS A 166 24.03 -69.76 14.78
N MET A 167 22.71 -69.88 14.55
CA MET A 167 22.01 -71.17 14.58
C MET A 167 22.55 -72.13 13.53
N GLN A 168 22.79 -71.66 12.30
CA GLN A 168 23.39 -72.47 11.23
C GLN A 168 24.78 -72.98 11.61
N VAL A 169 25.64 -72.13 12.19
CA VAL A 169 26.98 -72.53 12.66
C VAL A 169 26.90 -73.58 13.77
N ALA A 170 25.98 -73.41 14.73
CA ALA A 170 25.77 -74.37 15.81
C ALA A 170 25.30 -75.74 15.27
N ILE A 171 24.34 -75.76 14.33
CA ILE A 171 23.87 -76.99 13.68
C ILE A 171 25.02 -77.67 12.92
N ASN A 172 25.80 -76.91 12.14
CA ASN A 172 26.95 -77.44 11.41
C ASN A 172 27.94 -78.12 12.37
N HIS A 173 28.25 -77.48 13.49
CA HIS A 173 29.19 -78.00 14.48
C HIS A 173 28.64 -79.25 15.17
N MET A 174 27.37 -79.26 15.58
CA MET A 174 26.75 -80.45 16.17
C MET A 174 26.72 -81.61 15.18
N ALA A 175 26.39 -81.37 13.91
CA ALA A 175 26.39 -82.40 12.88
C ALA A 175 27.80 -82.98 12.66
N GLN A 176 28.85 -82.15 12.65
CA GLN A 176 30.24 -82.61 12.59
C GLN A 176 30.61 -83.51 13.77
N GLN A 177 30.16 -83.18 14.98
CA GLN A 177 30.39 -84.00 16.17
C GLN A 177 29.63 -85.34 16.14
N CYS A 178 28.51 -85.39 15.42
CA CYS A 178 27.71 -86.60 15.24
C CYS A 178 28.25 -87.51 14.12
N CYS A 179 29.23 -87.06 13.32
CA CYS A 179 29.86 -87.88 12.29
C CYS A 179 30.63 -89.05 12.92
N SER A 180 30.37 -90.26 12.42
CA SER A 180 31.10 -91.47 12.82
C SER A 180 32.52 -91.49 12.23
N PRO A 181 33.58 -91.84 12.98
CA PRO A 181 34.96 -91.90 12.47
C PRO A 181 35.18 -92.86 11.30
N ALA A 182 34.28 -93.82 11.10
CA ALA A 182 34.33 -94.81 10.02
C ALA A 182 33.84 -94.28 8.66
N ARG A 183 33.15 -93.12 8.62
CA ARG A 183 32.76 -92.45 7.38
C ARG A 183 33.53 -91.13 7.30
N GLY A 184 34.43 -91.00 6.33
CA GLY A 184 35.20 -89.79 6.13
C GLY A 184 34.33 -88.53 6.04
N VAL A 185 34.89 -87.39 6.44
CA VAL A 185 34.18 -86.10 6.56
C VAL A 185 33.45 -85.75 5.25
N PRO A 186 32.11 -85.65 5.24
CA PRO A 186 31.35 -85.26 4.06
C PRO A 186 31.62 -83.79 3.70
N LYS A 187 31.77 -83.50 2.39
CA LYS A 187 31.70 -82.12 1.86
C LYS A 187 30.36 -81.52 2.25
N SER A 188 30.38 -80.27 2.72
CA SER A 188 29.25 -79.44 3.19
C SER A 188 27.86 -80.09 2.99
N MET A 189 27.34 -80.75 4.02
CA MET A 189 25.95 -81.24 4.03
C MET A 189 24.95 -80.08 4.08
N GLY A 190 23.79 -80.24 3.46
CA GLY A 190 22.67 -79.30 3.59
C GLY A 190 22.07 -79.34 5.00
N LEU A 191 21.43 -78.24 5.43
CA LEU A 191 20.90 -78.08 6.80
C LEU A 191 19.94 -79.20 7.22
N PHE A 192 19.03 -79.64 6.34
CA PHE A 192 18.09 -80.72 6.68
C PHE A 192 18.83 -82.04 6.91
N SER A 193 19.78 -82.37 6.04
CA SER A 193 20.62 -83.57 6.20
C SER A 193 21.47 -83.54 7.48
N GLN A 194 21.89 -82.35 7.92
CA GLN A 194 22.58 -82.18 9.20
C GLN A 194 21.66 -82.44 10.40
N LEU A 195 20.42 -81.97 10.34
CA LEU A 195 19.44 -82.22 11.39
C LEU A 195 19.04 -83.69 11.45
N ASP A 196 18.81 -84.33 10.30
CA ASP A 196 18.54 -85.75 10.21
C ASP A 196 19.69 -86.57 10.82
N LEU A 197 20.95 -86.21 10.50
CA LEU A 197 22.14 -86.86 11.07
C LEU A 197 22.22 -86.71 12.59
N ILE A 198 21.95 -85.50 13.12
CA ILE A 198 21.93 -85.25 14.57
C ILE A 198 20.82 -86.09 15.22
N GLN A 199 19.64 -86.17 14.61
CA GLN A 199 18.52 -86.96 15.12
C GLN A 199 18.84 -88.45 15.14
N GLU A 200 19.38 -89.00 14.04
CA GLU A 200 19.82 -90.39 13.96
C GLU A 200 20.88 -90.71 15.02
N PHE A 201 21.88 -89.84 15.19
CA PHE A 201 22.89 -90.01 16.22
C PHE A 201 22.30 -90.02 17.64
N MET A 202 21.36 -89.11 17.94
CA MET A 202 20.69 -89.10 19.25
C MET A 202 19.88 -90.39 19.48
N LEU A 203 19.20 -90.90 18.46
CA LEU A 203 18.43 -92.15 18.54
C LEU A 203 19.36 -93.35 18.76
N ASP A 204 20.45 -93.46 18.01
CA ASP A 204 21.47 -94.51 18.17
C ASP A 204 22.11 -94.48 19.57
N LYS A 205 22.49 -93.30 20.06
CA LYS A 205 23.03 -93.15 21.42
C LYS A 205 22.01 -93.53 22.48
N MET A 206 20.75 -93.16 22.30
CA MET A 206 19.69 -93.54 23.22
C MET A 206 19.45 -95.06 23.21
N GLU A 207 19.46 -95.71 22.04
CA GLU A 207 19.36 -97.16 21.92
C GLU A 207 20.57 -97.86 22.53
N THR A 208 21.78 -97.35 22.29
CA THR A 208 23.02 -97.84 22.91
C THR A 208 22.95 -97.75 24.43
N VAL A 209 22.50 -96.63 24.98
CA VAL A 209 22.31 -96.47 26.44
C VAL A 209 21.24 -97.43 26.96
N LYS A 210 20.10 -97.57 26.27
CA LYS A 210 19.06 -98.55 26.62
C LYS A 210 19.62 -99.98 26.64
N PHE A 211 20.41 -100.36 25.63
CA PHE A 211 21.04 -101.66 25.53
C PHE A 211 22.06 -101.89 26.65
N ILE A 212 22.90 -100.89 26.96
CA ILE A 212 23.83 -100.92 28.11
C ILE A 212 23.06 -101.03 29.43
N SER A 213 21.95 -100.31 29.60
CA SER A 213 21.09 -100.40 30.77
C SER A 213 20.44 -101.78 30.93
N LEU A 214 20.08 -102.44 29.82
CA LEU A 214 19.55 -103.81 29.83
C LEU A 214 20.64 -104.85 30.14
N LEU A 215 21.86 -104.67 29.62
CA LEU A 215 23.03 -105.48 30.00
C LEU A 215 23.42 -105.27 31.47
N LYS A 216 23.14 -104.09 32.03
CA LYS A 216 23.25 -103.76 33.45
C LYS A 216 21.93 -103.94 34.21
N GLY A 217 21.20 -105.04 33.94
CA GLY A 217 19.99 -105.43 34.69
C GLY A 217 20.18 -105.37 36.22
N PRO A 218 19.08 -105.20 36.97
CA PRO A 218 19.07 -104.55 38.28
C PRO A 218 19.91 -105.28 39.31
N ARG A 219 20.88 -104.59 39.94
CA ARG A 219 21.42 -105.05 41.22
C ARG A 219 20.34 -104.90 42.29
N VAL A 220 19.59 -105.97 42.52
CA VAL A 220 18.82 -106.19 43.75
C VAL A 220 19.62 -107.17 44.60
N CYS A 221 20.24 -106.68 45.69
CA CYS A 221 20.60 -107.50 46.84
C CYS A 221 19.90 -106.89 48.06
N TRP A 222 18.86 -107.56 48.56
CA TRP A 222 18.45 -107.50 49.97
C TRP A 222 19.18 -108.69 50.65
N SER A 223 19.76 -108.65 51.84
CA SER A 223 19.35 -108.04 53.12
C SER A 223 20.53 -107.90 54.09
N GLY A 224 20.39 -107.00 55.07
CA GLY A 224 20.79 -107.23 56.47
C GLY A 224 22.23 -106.91 56.89
N ASP A 225 22.50 -105.65 57.26
CA ASP A 225 22.80 -105.25 58.66
C ASP A 225 23.20 -103.76 58.75
N ASN A 226 22.58 -103.05 59.69
CA ASN A 226 22.84 -101.65 60.07
C ASN A 226 24.02 -101.64 61.09
N PRO A 227 24.88 -100.59 61.22
CA PRO A 227 24.44 -99.32 61.81
C PRO A 227 25.17 -98.02 61.35
N LYS A 228 24.45 -96.90 61.52
CA LYS A 228 24.87 -95.50 61.78
C LYS A 228 24.85 -94.49 60.61
N ASP A 229 23.79 -93.67 60.66
CA ASP A 229 23.82 -92.20 60.82
C ASP A 229 24.90 -91.39 60.06
N GLN A 230 24.47 -90.59 59.06
CA GLN A 230 24.25 -89.14 59.24
C GLN A 230 23.77 -88.51 57.94
N GLY A 231 22.88 -87.52 58.08
CA GLY A 231 22.02 -87.03 57.02
C GLY A 231 22.69 -86.10 56.00
N LEU A 232 21.87 -85.68 55.03
CA LEU A 232 21.60 -84.29 54.70
C LEU A 232 20.44 -84.22 53.69
N ARG A 233 19.48 -83.35 54.00
CA ARG A 233 18.32 -82.98 53.17
C ARG A 233 18.74 -82.47 51.79
N SER A 234 17.91 -82.72 50.77
CA SER A 234 17.26 -81.65 49.98
C SER A 234 16.22 -82.20 49.00
N TYR A 235 14.98 -81.72 49.13
CA TYR A 235 13.89 -81.92 48.17
C TYR A 235 13.97 -80.85 47.06
N PRO A 236 13.70 -81.16 45.78
CA PRO A 236 13.36 -80.13 44.79
C PRO A 236 11.86 -79.81 44.86
N ARG A 237 11.51 -78.53 45.07
CA ARG A 237 10.13 -78.04 44.92
C ARG A 237 9.72 -77.98 43.44
N PRO A 238 8.46 -78.26 43.08
CA PRO A 238 7.95 -78.04 41.73
C PRO A 238 7.54 -76.58 41.48
N PHE A 239 7.65 -76.23 40.20
CA PHE A 239 7.17 -75.02 39.50
C PHE A 239 5.91 -74.36 40.08
N ARG A 240 5.95 -73.03 40.26
CA ARG A 240 4.75 -72.18 40.28
C ARG A 240 4.56 -71.52 38.91
N LYS A 241 3.41 -71.80 38.30
CA LYS A 241 2.76 -70.97 37.27
C LYS A 241 1.80 -69.98 37.95
N TYR A 242 1.34 -69.00 37.16
CA TYR A 242 0.36 -67.91 37.40
C TYR A 242 0.98 -66.56 37.80
N SER A 243 0.53 -65.41 37.28
CA SER A 243 -0.76 -65.06 36.66
C SER A 243 -0.68 -63.77 35.82
N LYS A 244 -1.47 -63.73 34.73
CA LYS A 244 -1.96 -62.51 34.05
C LYS A 244 -2.86 -61.68 34.99
N SER A 245 -2.82 -60.36 34.85
CA SER A 245 -3.98 -59.48 35.04
C SER A 245 -3.71 -58.08 34.43
N PRO A 246 -4.75 -57.31 34.06
CA PRO A 246 -4.84 -56.61 32.78
C PRO A 246 -4.91 -55.06 32.88
N ASP A 247 -4.81 -54.45 31.70
CA ASP A 247 -5.42 -53.18 31.26
C ASP A 247 -5.30 -51.92 32.14
N SER A 248 -4.44 -51.01 31.68
CA SER A 248 -4.50 -49.59 32.00
C SER A 248 -4.79 -48.80 30.73
N ILE A 249 -6.07 -48.51 30.49
CA ILE A 249 -6.54 -47.51 29.51
C ILE A 249 -6.13 -46.11 30.01
N PRO A 250 -5.48 -45.25 29.20
CA PRO A 250 -5.31 -43.86 29.58
C PRO A 250 -6.56 -43.05 29.19
N LYS A 251 -7.24 -42.50 30.20
CA LYS A 251 -8.20 -41.39 30.03
C LYS A 251 -7.41 -40.10 29.78
N THR A 252 -7.61 -39.48 28.61
CA THR A 252 -7.30 -38.06 28.39
C THR A 252 -8.59 -37.24 28.47
N PRO A 253 -8.60 -36.09 29.15
CA PRO A 253 -9.64 -35.08 28.96
C PRO A 253 -9.14 -34.05 27.93
N PHE A 254 -9.82 -33.96 26.79
CA PHE A 254 -9.78 -32.78 25.93
C PHE A 254 -10.52 -31.61 26.61
N PRO A 255 -10.13 -30.36 26.33
CA PRO A 255 -11.09 -29.29 26.17
C PRO A 255 -11.24 -28.90 24.69
N ARG A 256 -12.50 -28.68 24.36
CA ARG A 256 -13.11 -28.38 23.08
C ARG A 256 -12.89 -26.92 22.72
N THR A 257 -12.43 -26.64 21.50
CA THR A 257 -12.49 -25.32 20.87
C THR A 257 -13.95 -24.97 20.61
N GLN A 258 -14.44 -23.85 21.17
CA GLN A 258 -15.67 -23.22 20.70
C GLN A 258 -15.33 -22.20 19.62
N ILE A 259 -15.99 -22.37 18.48
CA ILE A 259 -16.11 -21.42 17.39
C ILE A 259 -17.39 -20.64 17.69
N SER A 260 -17.34 -19.31 17.69
CA SER A 260 -18.53 -18.49 17.46
C SER A 260 -18.12 -17.23 16.71
N GLU A 261 -18.67 -17.10 15.52
CA GLU A 261 -18.54 -15.94 14.65
C GLU A 261 -19.53 -14.83 15.03
N ARG A 262 -19.25 -13.64 14.45
CA ARG A 262 -20.17 -12.59 13.96
C ARG A 262 -20.57 -11.40 14.84
N SER A 263 -20.03 -10.25 14.41
CA SER A 263 -20.76 -9.10 13.80
C SER A 263 -21.23 -7.92 14.66
N GLY A 264 -20.86 -6.72 14.19
CA GLY A 264 -21.48 -5.40 14.42
C GLY A 264 -20.54 -4.31 13.88
N LEU A 265 -20.71 -3.86 12.63
CA LEU A 265 -21.41 -2.61 12.25
C LEU A 265 -20.88 -1.37 12.99
N TYR A 266 -19.98 -0.62 12.34
CA TYR A 266 -20.06 0.80 11.99
C TYR A 266 -18.91 1.15 11.04
#